data_AF-A0A2E5XXE6-F1
#
_entry.id   AF-A0A2E5XXE6-F1
#
_cell.length_a   1.000
_cell.length_b   1.000
_cell.length_c   1.000
_cell.angle_alpha   90.00
_cell.angle_beta   90.00
_cell.angle_gamma   90.00
#
_symmetry.space_group_name_H-M   'P 1'
#
loop_
_entity.id
_entity.type
_entity.pdbx_description
1 polymer ?
#
loop_
_entity_poly.entity_id
_entity_poly.type
_entity_poly.pdbx_seq_one_letter_code
_entity_poly.pdbx_strand_id
1 'polypeptide(L)'
;MVLVGLISYRKTKGDVNTSEGYFLANRGLNGVFIAGSLLLTNLSSEQLIGLNGSAYGFNLSSMAWEVTAAFSTICMAFIFLPRYLGGAFTTLPEFLYNRFDDSVRRMTVLLFMVGYGLVTIPSVLYSGSIAVLMLFDLPSVLNVTYSQALIITIVSIGSVGALYAIFGGLKAVAVSDTLNGIGLLII
;
A
#
# COMPACT_ATOMS: atom_id res chain seq x y z
N MET A 1 -5.82 18.98 -0.14
CA MET A 1 -5.87 18.62 -1.57
C MET A 1 -5.25 19.69 -2.48
N VAL A 2 -5.87 20.87 -2.65
CA VAL A 2 -5.37 21.93 -3.58
C VAL A 2 -4.05 22.59 -3.16
N LEU A 3 -3.90 22.93 -1.87
CA LEU A 3 -2.67 23.56 -1.35
C LEU A 3 -1.44 22.66 -1.44
N VAL A 4 -1.63 21.35 -1.26
CA VAL A 4 -0.56 20.36 -1.31
C VAL A 4 -0.14 20.10 -2.76
N GLY A 5 -1.11 20.04 -3.69
CA GLY A 5 -0.83 20.03 -5.12
C GLY A 5 -0.03 21.26 -5.58
N LEU A 6 -0.34 22.44 -5.05
CA LEU A 6 0.39 23.69 -5.33
C LEU A 6 1.81 23.71 -4.75
N ILE A 7 2.02 23.17 -3.55
CA ILE A 7 3.33 23.12 -2.88
C ILE A 7 4.23 22.05 -3.54
N SER A 8 3.70 20.85 -3.82
CA SER A 8 4.43 19.83 -4.58
C SER A 8 4.73 20.31 -6.00
N TYR A 9 3.76 20.94 -6.69
CA TYR A 9 4.01 21.51 -8.01
C TYR A 9 5.08 22.61 -7.98
N ARG A 10 5.10 23.49 -6.97
CA ARG A 10 6.15 24.51 -6.82
C ARG A 10 7.53 23.92 -6.49
N LYS A 11 7.61 22.84 -5.71
CA LYS A 11 8.87 22.23 -5.29
C LYS A 11 9.45 21.26 -6.33
N THR A 12 8.61 20.73 -7.22
CA THR A 12 9.00 19.83 -8.32
C THR A 12 9.17 20.57 -9.67
N LYS A 13 8.89 21.88 -9.73
CA LYS A 13 9.07 22.71 -10.94
C LYS A 13 10.55 22.98 -11.21
N GLY A 14 11.24 21.99 -11.76
CA GLY A 14 12.64 22.09 -12.20
C GLY A 14 13.30 20.76 -12.55
N ASP A 15 12.94 19.67 -11.87
CA ASP A 15 13.69 18.40 -11.90
C ASP A 15 13.07 17.26 -12.75
N VAL A 16 12.01 17.55 -13.51
CA VAL A 16 11.17 16.51 -14.14
C VAL A 16 11.51 16.20 -15.61
N ASN A 17 12.60 16.76 -16.14
CA ASN A 17 12.92 16.64 -17.57
C ASN A 17 13.70 15.38 -17.96
N THR A 18 14.10 14.54 -17.00
CA THR A 18 14.80 13.27 -17.28
C THR A 18 14.13 12.10 -16.56
N SER A 19 13.97 10.98 -17.27
CA SER A 19 13.42 9.74 -16.71
C SER A 19 14.19 9.26 -15.47
N GLU A 20 15.48 9.55 -15.37
CA GLU A 20 16.30 9.30 -14.18
C GLU A 20 15.92 10.18 -12.97
N GLY A 21 15.57 11.45 -13.16
CA GLY A 21 15.11 12.32 -12.07
C GLY A 21 13.77 11.86 -11.49
N TYR A 22 12.90 11.31 -12.35
CA TYR A 22 11.60 10.79 -11.96
C TYR A 22 11.67 9.42 -11.25
N PHE A 23 12.62 8.54 -11.65
CA PHE A 23 12.74 7.18 -11.10
C PHE A 23 13.82 7.00 -10.02
N LEU A 24 14.91 7.76 -10.05
CA LEU A 24 16.08 7.55 -9.19
C LEU A 24 16.31 8.64 -8.15
N ALA A 25 15.47 9.70 -8.11
CA ALA A 25 15.62 10.84 -7.20
C ALA A 25 17.10 11.26 -7.03
N ASN A 26 17.80 11.33 -8.16
CA ASN A 26 19.22 11.70 -8.27
C ASN A 26 20.16 10.97 -7.28
N ARG A 27 19.96 9.67 -7.03
CA ARG A 27 20.79 8.85 -6.11
C ARG A 27 20.89 9.41 -4.67
N GLY A 28 20.02 10.36 -4.31
CA GLY A 28 20.10 11.17 -3.09
C GLY A 28 19.06 10.83 -2.02
N LEU A 29 18.33 9.72 -2.17
CA LEU A 29 17.37 9.27 -1.16
C LEU A 29 18.12 8.75 0.07
N ASN A 30 18.14 9.57 1.12
CA ASN A 30 18.70 9.19 2.42
C ASN A 30 17.94 7.96 2.98
N GLY A 31 18.64 7.03 3.62
CA GLY A 31 18.09 5.77 4.12
C GLY A 31 16.87 5.94 5.04
N VAL A 32 16.76 7.08 5.72
CA VAL A 32 15.58 7.45 6.52
C VAL A 32 14.32 7.57 5.65
N PHE A 33 14.40 8.16 4.46
CA PHE A 33 13.26 8.26 3.54
C PHE A 33 12.86 6.89 2.99
N ILE A 34 13.84 6.03 2.69
CA ILE A 34 13.58 4.67 2.21
C ILE A 34 12.88 3.86 3.31
N ALA A 35 13.40 3.90 4.53
CA ALA A 35 12.79 3.23 5.68
C ALA A 35 11.38 3.77 5.96
N GLY A 36 11.19 5.09 5.93
CA GLY A 36 9.88 5.72 6.10
C GLY A 36 8.88 5.30 5.02
N SER A 37 9.29 5.26 3.76
CA SER A 37 8.43 4.78 2.67
C SER A 37 8.07 3.31 2.81
N LEU A 38 9.02 2.46 3.20
CA LEU A 38 8.77 1.02 3.40
C LEU A 38 7.80 0.77 4.58
N LEU A 39 7.94 1.53 5.66
CA LEU A 39 7.01 1.49 6.79
C LEU A 39 5.61 1.94 6.38
N LEU A 40 5.51 3.04 5.63
CA LEU A 40 4.22 3.56 5.14
C LEU A 40 3.52 2.56 4.22
N THR A 41 4.25 1.86 3.36
CA THR A 41 3.68 0.80 2.51
C THR A 41 3.16 -0.38 3.33
N ASN A 42 3.71 -0.62 4.53
CA ASN A 42 3.24 -1.68 5.42
C ASN A 42 2.00 -1.27 6.22
N LEU A 43 1.76 0.01 6.43
CA LEU A 43 0.60 0.52 7.16
C LEU A 43 -0.60 0.63 6.23
N SER A 44 -1.48 -0.36 6.26
CA SER A 44 -2.78 -0.31 5.55
C SER A 44 -3.96 -0.33 6.54
N SER A 45 -5.17 -0.13 6.01
CA SER A 45 -6.41 -0.20 6.81
C SER A 45 -6.60 -1.57 7.47
N GLU A 46 -6.03 -2.63 6.87
CA GLU A 46 -6.04 -3.98 7.44
C GLU A 46 -5.27 -4.04 8.77
N GLN A 47 -4.07 -3.46 8.83
CA GLN A 47 -3.28 -3.40 10.05
C GLN A 47 -3.93 -2.46 11.07
N LEU A 48 -4.41 -1.29 10.63
CA LEU A 48 -4.98 -0.30 11.55
C LEU A 48 -6.32 -0.71 12.18
N ILE A 49 -7.14 -1.49 11.47
CA ILE A 49 -8.49 -1.84 11.95
C ILE A 49 -8.57 -3.33 12.27
N GLY A 50 -8.06 -4.17 11.37
CA GLY A 50 -8.07 -5.62 11.54
C GLY A 50 -7.17 -6.09 12.67
N LEU A 51 -5.89 -5.68 12.67
CA LEU A 51 -4.95 -6.10 13.73
C LEU A 51 -5.33 -5.52 15.09
N ASN A 52 -5.73 -4.25 15.16
CA ASN A 52 -6.22 -3.63 16.39
C ASN A 52 -7.51 -4.29 16.90
N GLY A 53 -8.45 -4.62 16.00
CA GLY A 53 -9.66 -5.38 16.34
C GLY A 53 -9.34 -6.78 16.86
N SER A 54 -8.36 -7.46 16.25
CA SER A 54 -7.87 -8.75 16.73
C SER A 54 -7.21 -8.64 18.11
N ALA A 55 -6.42 -7.59 18.36
CA ALA A 55 -5.79 -7.37 19.66
C ALA A 55 -6.82 -7.09 20.77
N TYR A 56 -7.89 -6.37 20.44
CA TYR A 56 -9.02 -6.13 21.34
C TYR A 56 -9.78 -7.43 21.68
N GLY A 57 -9.99 -8.31 20.69
CA GLY A 57 -10.74 -9.55 20.88
C GLY A 57 -9.95 -10.73 21.48
N PHE A 58 -8.66 -10.84 21.16
CA PHE A 58 -7.85 -12.04 21.43
C PHE A 58 -6.55 -11.77 22.21
N ASN A 59 -6.37 -10.56 22.74
CA ASN A 59 -5.17 -10.04 23.46
C ASN A 59 -4.01 -9.63 22.53
N LEU A 60 -2.92 -9.15 23.13
CA LEU A 60 -1.70 -8.66 22.46
C LEU A 60 -0.91 -9.72 21.67
N SER A 61 -1.40 -10.96 21.57
CA SER A 61 -0.76 -12.03 20.76
C SER A 61 -0.61 -11.64 19.29
N SER A 62 -1.50 -10.81 18.76
CA SER A 62 -1.46 -10.31 17.38
C SER A 62 -0.22 -9.43 17.11
N MET A 63 0.44 -8.89 18.15
CA MET A 63 1.71 -8.16 18.02
C MET A 63 2.85 -9.06 17.50
N ALA A 64 2.76 -10.38 17.66
CA ALA A 64 3.73 -11.31 17.11
C ALA A 64 3.86 -11.18 15.58
N TRP A 65 2.79 -10.80 14.88
CA TRP A 65 2.81 -10.57 13.44
C TRP A 65 3.80 -9.46 13.05
N GLU A 66 3.72 -8.31 13.73
CA GLU A 66 4.58 -7.16 13.45
C GLU A 66 6.03 -7.38 13.89
N VAL A 67 6.22 -7.97 15.08
CA VAL A 67 7.57 -8.21 15.61
C VAL A 67 8.34 -9.22 14.76
N THR A 68 7.68 -10.28 14.29
CA THR A 68 8.32 -11.27 13.41
C THR A 68 8.59 -10.70 12.02
N ALA A 69 7.73 -9.81 11.50
CA ALA A 69 7.94 -9.11 10.24
C ALA A 69 9.20 -8.23 10.27
N ALA A 70 9.47 -7.54 11.39
CA ALA A 70 10.68 -6.74 11.56
C ALA A 70 11.95 -7.60 11.44
N PHE A 71 11.98 -8.76 12.10
CA PHE A 71 13.09 -9.71 12.00
C PHE A 71 13.28 -10.24 10.56
N SER A 72 12.18 -10.65 9.93
CA SER A 72 12.19 -11.11 8.53
C SER A 72 12.72 -10.04 7.57
N THR A 73 12.37 -8.77 7.80
CA THR A 73 12.84 -7.63 7.00
C THR A 73 14.35 -7.43 7.12
N ILE A 74 14.91 -7.58 8.32
CA ILE A 74 16.37 -7.54 8.52
C ILE A 74 17.05 -8.67 7.74
N CYS A 75 16.53 -9.89 7.84
CA CYS A 75 17.04 -11.03 7.05
C CYS A 75 16.95 -10.77 5.54
N MET A 76 15.83 -10.20 5.05
CA MET A 76 15.64 -9.79 3.66
C MET A 76 16.72 -8.79 3.23
N ALA A 77 17.01 -7.78 4.04
CA ALA A 77 17.99 -6.75 3.74
C ALA A 77 19.44 -7.27 3.64
N PHE A 78 19.82 -8.25 4.47
CA PHE A 78 21.20 -8.77 4.47
C PHE A 78 21.42 -9.95 3.52
N ILE A 79 20.42 -10.82 3.34
CA ILE A 79 20.60 -12.08 2.58
C ILE A 79 20.11 -11.95 1.14
N PHE A 80 18.92 -11.39 0.95
CA PHE A 80 18.21 -11.44 -0.32
C PHE A 80 18.43 -10.17 -1.15
N LEU A 81 18.44 -9.00 -0.52
CA LEU A 81 18.63 -7.72 -1.21
C LEU A 81 19.96 -7.65 -2.00
N PRO A 82 21.12 -8.09 -1.47
CA PRO A 82 22.37 -8.07 -2.24
C PRO A 82 22.30 -9.00 -3.47
N ARG A 83 21.56 -10.11 -3.36
CA ARG A 83 21.40 -11.08 -4.44
C ARG A 83 20.46 -10.58 -5.53
N TYR A 84 19.39 -9.88 -5.17
CA TYR A 84 18.46 -9.29 -6.13
C TYR A 84 19.10 -8.12 -6.88
N LEU A 85 19.79 -7.23 -6.16
CA LEU A 85 20.51 -6.10 -6.78
C LEU A 85 21.69 -6.56 -7.63
N GLY A 86 22.43 -7.59 -7.18
CA GLY A 86 23.56 -8.15 -7.94
C GLY A 86 23.14 -8.81 -9.26
N GLY A 87 21.90 -9.31 -9.36
CA GLY A 87 21.33 -9.86 -10.59
C GLY A 87 20.57 -8.85 -11.45
N ALA A 88 20.53 -7.57 -11.07
CA ALA A 88 19.78 -6.49 -11.73
C ALA A 88 18.29 -6.81 -11.96
N PHE A 89 17.67 -7.62 -11.09
CA PHE A 89 16.26 -7.96 -11.20
C PHE A 89 15.38 -6.83 -10.67
N THR A 90 14.33 -6.50 -11.41
CA THR A 90 13.40 -5.42 -11.03
C THR A 90 12.16 -5.95 -10.33
N THR A 91 11.79 -7.21 -10.56
CA THR A 91 10.60 -7.84 -9.98
C THR A 91 10.87 -9.27 -9.48
N LEU A 92 10.09 -9.73 -8.50
CA LEU A 92 10.19 -11.11 -7.99
C LEU A 92 9.89 -12.18 -9.08
N PRO A 93 8.86 -12.02 -9.94
CA PRO A 93 8.63 -12.98 -11.03
C PRO A 93 9.78 -13.03 -12.03
N GLU A 94 10.46 -11.90 -12.30
CA GLU A 94 11.64 -11.85 -13.17
C GLU A 94 12.84 -12.60 -12.56
N PHE A 95 13.03 -12.51 -11.24
CA PHE A 95 14.01 -13.33 -10.54
C PHE A 95 13.70 -14.83 -10.69
N LEU A 96 12.44 -15.23 -10.51
CA LEU A 96 12.01 -16.64 -10.64
C LEU A 96 12.15 -17.16 -12.07
N TYR A 97 11.87 -16.33 -13.07
CA TYR A 97 12.07 -16.64 -14.48
C TYR A 97 13.53 -17.00 -14.79
N ASN A 98 14.46 -16.16 -14.35
CA ASN A 98 15.89 -16.36 -14.61
C ASN A 98 16.47 -17.53 -13.80
N ARG A 99 15.88 -17.85 -12.64
CA ARG A 99 16.35 -18.92 -11.76
C ARG A 99 15.81 -20.30 -12.13
N PHE A 100 14.57 -20.37 -12.61
CA PHE A 100 13.85 -21.61 -12.91
C PHE A 100 13.49 -21.65 -14.40
N ASP A 101 12.34 -21.09 -14.77
CA ASP A 101 11.81 -21.09 -16.13
C ASP A 101 10.55 -20.21 -16.26
N ASP A 102 10.04 -20.11 -17.49
CA ASP A 102 8.85 -19.33 -17.83
C ASP A 102 7.57 -19.85 -17.17
N SER A 103 7.45 -21.17 -16.98
CA SER A 103 6.25 -21.78 -16.40
C SER A 103 6.09 -21.37 -14.94
N VAL A 104 7.18 -21.40 -14.16
CA VAL A 104 7.18 -20.94 -12.76
C VAL A 104 6.84 -19.46 -12.69
N ARG A 105 7.40 -18.60 -13.56
CA ARG A 105 7.03 -17.17 -13.61
C ARG A 105 5.53 -16.99 -13.76
N ARG A 106 4.91 -17.65 -14.74
CA ARG A 106 3.46 -17.52 -15.00
C ARG A 106 2.62 -17.99 -13.82
N MET A 107 3.00 -19.12 -13.19
CA MET A 107 2.30 -19.65 -12.03
C MET A 107 2.38 -18.67 -10.85
N THR A 108 3.55 -18.09 -10.57
CA THR A 108 3.72 -17.10 -9.51
C THR A 108 2.93 -15.82 -9.78
N VAL A 109 2.93 -15.30 -11.01
CA VAL A 109 2.13 -14.13 -11.38
C VAL A 109 0.64 -14.40 -11.17
N LEU A 110 0.15 -15.56 -11.61
CA LEU A 110 -1.25 -15.95 -11.41
C LEU A 110 -1.58 -16.05 -9.91
N LEU A 111 -0.71 -16.66 -9.12
CA LEU A 111 -0.89 -16.77 -7.68
C LEU A 111 -0.95 -15.39 -7.00
N PHE A 112 -0.07 -14.46 -7.38
CA PHE A 112 -0.11 -13.09 -6.86
C PHE A 112 -1.38 -12.35 -7.29
N MET A 113 -1.80 -12.46 -8.55
CA MET A 113 -3.04 -11.82 -9.02
C MET A 113 -4.26 -12.33 -8.29
N VAL A 114 -4.36 -13.65 -8.07
CA VAL A 114 -5.44 -14.26 -7.30
C VAL A 114 -5.38 -13.83 -5.84
N GLY A 115 -4.21 -13.84 -5.22
CA GLY A 115 -4.03 -13.38 -3.83
C GLY A 115 -4.44 -11.93 -3.63
N TYR A 116 -3.95 -11.03 -4.48
CA TYR A 116 -4.33 -9.62 -4.40
C TYR A 116 -5.81 -9.40 -4.72
N GLY A 117 -6.33 -10.04 -5.75
CA GLY A 117 -7.72 -9.89 -6.20
C GLY A 117 -8.75 -10.43 -5.21
N LEU A 118 -8.49 -11.58 -4.59
CA LEU A 118 -9.46 -12.27 -3.74
C LEU A 118 -9.26 -12.07 -2.25
N VAL A 119 -8.05 -11.73 -1.80
CA VAL A 119 -7.72 -11.63 -0.38
C VAL A 119 -7.43 -10.19 -0.01
N THR A 120 -6.39 -9.60 -0.60
CA THR A 120 -5.90 -8.28 -0.16
C THR A 120 -6.90 -7.17 -0.47
N ILE A 121 -7.39 -7.06 -1.72
CA ILE A 121 -8.31 -5.98 -2.11
C ILE A 121 -9.62 -6.04 -1.30
N PRO A 122 -10.29 -7.20 -1.16
CA PRO A 122 -11.50 -7.29 -0.34
C PRO A 122 -11.25 -6.99 1.14
N SER A 123 -10.14 -7.49 1.72
CA SER A 123 -9.77 -7.23 3.13
C SER A 123 -9.58 -5.73 3.40
N VAL A 124 -8.85 -5.05 2.51
CA VAL A 124 -8.59 -3.61 2.59
C VAL A 124 -9.88 -2.79 2.41
N LEU A 125 -10.72 -3.13 1.42
CA LEU A 125 -12.00 -2.44 1.21
C LEU A 125 -12.96 -2.63 2.38
N TYR A 126 -13.04 -3.84 2.94
CA TYR A 126 -13.91 -4.15 4.07
C TYR A 126 -13.45 -3.42 5.33
N SER A 127 -12.18 -3.56 5.69
CA SER A 127 -11.60 -2.85 6.86
C SER A 127 -11.75 -1.33 6.71
N GLY A 128 -11.37 -0.77 5.56
CA GLY A 128 -11.50 0.66 5.29
C GLY A 128 -12.94 1.16 5.38
N SER A 129 -13.92 0.37 4.92
CA SER A 129 -15.34 0.72 5.02
C SER A 129 -15.83 0.74 6.46
N ILE A 130 -15.37 -0.18 7.32
CA ILE A 130 -15.69 -0.18 8.76
C ILE A 130 -15.17 1.10 9.42
N ALA A 131 -13.94 1.53 9.11
CA ALA A 131 -13.41 2.79 9.67
C ALA A 131 -14.30 3.97 9.31
N VAL A 132 -14.68 4.12 8.04
CA VAL A 132 -15.55 5.21 7.59
C VAL A 132 -16.91 5.12 8.27
N LEU A 133 -17.48 3.92 8.38
CA LEU A 133 -18.77 3.71 9.04
C LEU A 133 -18.75 4.16 10.50
N MET A 134 -17.71 3.80 11.25
CA MET A 134 -17.58 4.12 12.66
C MET A 134 -17.21 5.59 12.91
N LEU A 135 -16.36 6.18 12.05
CA LEU A 135 -15.91 7.56 12.21
C LEU A 135 -17.02 8.58 11.91
N PHE A 136 -17.87 8.30 10.92
CA PHE A 136 -18.91 9.23 10.47
C PHE A 136 -20.33 8.82 10.91
N ASP A 137 -20.46 7.73 11.66
CA ASP A 137 -21.74 7.11 12.07
C ASP A 137 -22.76 7.04 10.92
N LEU A 138 -22.30 6.54 9.77
CA LEU A 138 -23.09 6.48 8.53
C LEU A 138 -24.49 5.85 8.69
N PRO A 139 -24.70 4.80 9.52
CA PRO A 139 -26.03 4.23 9.72
C PRO A 139 -27.05 5.23 10.26
N SER A 140 -26.65 6.12 11.16
CA SER A 140 -27.54 7.14 11.73
C SER A 140 -27.75 8.31 10.77
N VAL A 141 -26.70 8.71 10.05
CA VAL A 141 -26.74 9.81 9.07
C VAL A 141 -27.60 9.45 7.84
N LEU A 142 -27.48 8.22 7.35
CA LEU A 142 -28.17 7.76 6.14
C LEU A 142 -29.52 7.07 6.43
N ASN A 143 -29.89 6.90 7.72
CA ASN A 143 -31.10 6.18 8.15
C ASN A 143 -31.28 4.79 7.51
N VAL A 144 -30.18 4.04 7.38
CA VAL A 144 -30.15 2.70 6.78
C VAL A 144 -29.55 1.69 7.74
N THR A 145 -29.91 0.42 7.57
CA THR A 145 -29.36 -0.68 8.36
C THR A 145 -27.84 -0.76 8.18
N TYR A 146 -27.11 -1.14 9.24
CA TYR A 146 -25.65 -1.31 9.24
C TYR A 146 -25.13 -2.07 8.00
N SER A 147 -25.77 -3.18 7.63
CA SER A 147 -25.38 -3.98 6.45
C SER A 147 -25.52 -3.21 5.13
N GLN A 148 -26.54 -2.37 4.99
CA GLN A 148 -26.75 -1.55 3.80
C GLN A 148 -25.74 -0.41 3.74
N ALA A 149 -25.51 0.27 4.87
CA ALA A 149 -24.48 1.31 4.97
C ALA A 149 -23.09 0.75 4.62
N LEU A 150 -22.77 -0.47 5.05
CA LEU A 150 -21.51 -1.14 4.76
C LEU A 150 -21.34 -1.42 3.27
N ILE A 151 -22.36 -1.96 2.59
CA ILE A 151 -22.31 -2.21 1.15
C ILE A 151 -22.16 -0.90 0.38
N ILE A 152 -22.92 0.14 0.74
CA ILE A 152 -22.84 1.46 0.10
C ILE A 152 -21.42 2.03 0.24
N THR A 153 -20.84 1.91 1.43
CA THR A 153 -19.49 2.41 1.71
C THR A 153 -18.44 1.65 0.91
N ILE A 154 -18.50 0.31 0.88
CA ILE A 154 -17.59 -0.53 0.07
C ILE A 154 -17.68 -0.14 -1.41
N VAL A 155 -18.89 -0.04 -1.95
CA VAL A 155 -19.10 0.30 -3.37
C VAL A 155 -18.61 1.72 -3.65
N SER A 156 -18.82 2.66 -2.74
CA SER A 156 -18.36 4.04 -2.90
C SER A 156 -16.83 4.14 -2.91
N ILE A 157 -16.14 3.54 -1.93
CA ILE A 157 -14.68 3.53 -1.83
C ILE A 157 -14.08 2.78 -3.02
N GLY A 158 -14.63 1.61 -3.36
CA GLY A 158 -14.20 0.82 -4.51
C GLY A 158 -14.38 1.56 -5.83
N SER A 159 -15.50 2.26 -6.02
CA SER A 159 -15.77 3.02 -7.25
C SER A 159 -14.85 4.24 -7.36
N VAL A 160 -14.65 4.99 -6.28
CA VAL A 160 -13.73 6.13 -6.26
C VAL A 160 -12.29 5.66 -6.50
N GLY A 161 -11.87 4.57 -5.86
CA GLY A 161 -10.56 3.95 -6.09
C GLY A 161 -10.37 3.47 -7.53
N ALA A 162 -11.38 2.82 -8.11
CA ALA A 162 -11.35 2.35 -9.49
C ALA A 162 -11.30 3.51 -10.49
N LEU A 163 -12.14 4.54 -10.32
CA LEU A 163 -12.10 5.76 -11.12
C LEU A 163 -10.71 6.41 -11.04
N TYR A 164 -10.16 6.51 -9.84
CA TYR A 164 -8.83 7.08 -9.64
C TYR A 164 -7.73 6.28 -10.34
N ALA A 165 -7.77 4.95 -10.25
CA ALA A 165 -6.82 4.08 -10.91
C ALA A 165 -6.93 4.16 -12.44
N ILE A 166 -8.15 4.17 -12.98
CA ILE A 166 -8.42 4.21 -14.43
C ILE A 166 -8.03 5.56 -15.04
N PHE A 167 -8.42 6.68 -14.42
CA PHE A 167 -8.18 8.02 -14.97
C PHE A 167 -6.81 8.59 -14.61
N GLY A 168 -6.24 8.23 -13.46
CA GLY A 168 -4.99 8.78 -12.95
C GLY A 168 -3.73 7.98 -13.32
N GLY A 169 -3.86 6.68 -13.57
CA GLY A 169 -2.73 5.77 -13.80
C GLY A 169 -1.77 5.64 -12.60
N LEU A 170 -0.70 4.85 -12.77
CA LEU A 170 0.29 4.54 -11.71
C LEU A 170 0.92 5.79 -11.05
N LYS A 171 1.08 6.86 -11.82
CA LYS A 171 1.66 8.13 -11.34
C LYS A 171 0.74 8.85 -10.36
N ALA A 172 -0.56 8.89 -10.63
CA ALA A 172 -1.51 9.52 -9.73
C ALA A 172 -1.67 8.70 -8.44
N VAL A 173 -1.67 7.37 -8.53
CA VAL A 173 -1.71 6.47 -7.36
C VAL A 173 -0.54 6.72 -6.43
N ALA A 174 0.69 6.71 -6.94
CA ALA A 174 1.88 6.95 -6.13
C ALA A 174 1.89 8.33 -5.43
N VAL A 175 1.38 9.37 -6.10
CA VAL A 175 1.27 10.72 -5.51
C VAL A 175 0.22 10.75 -4.39
N SER A 176 -0.92 10.08 -4.57
CA SER A 176 -1.94 9.99 -3.52
C SER A 176 -1.46 9.19 -2.31
N ASP A 177 -0.79 8.06 -2.53
CA ASP A 177 -0.30 7.20 -1.44
C ASP A 177 0.76 7.91 -0.60
N THR A 178 1.68 8.64 -1.23
CA THR A 178 2.69 9.43 -0.52
C THR A 178 2.06 10.51 0.35
N LEU A 179 0.99 11.15 -0.12
CA LEU A 179 0.31 12.21 0.61
C LEU A 179 -0.57 11.68 1.74
N ASN A 180 -1.31 10.61 1.50
CA ASN A 180 -2.11 9.93 2.52
C ASN A 180 -1.22 9.34 3.63
N GLY A 181 -0.07 8.76 3.26
CA GLY A 181 0.90 8.24 4.22
C GLY A 181 1.48 9.30 5.16
N ILE A 182 1.74 10.52 4.67
CA ILE A 182 2.19 11.63 5.51
C ILE A 182 1.06 12.10 6.45
N GLY A 183 -0.19 12.14 5.96
CA GLY A 183 -1.35 12.46 6.80
C GLY A 183 -1.55 11.45 7.93
N LEU A 184 -1.31 10.17 7.66
CA LEU A 184 -1.37 9.09 8.65
C LEU A 184 -0.28 9.19 9.72
N LEU A 185 0.91 9.71 9.40
CA LEU A 185 2.03 9.82 10.35
C LEU A 185 1.91 10.99 11.33
N ILE A 186 1.13 12.02 10.97
CA ILE A 186 0.99 13.24 11.78
C ILE A 186 -0.15 13.11 12.81
N ILE A 187 -1.12 12.23 12.54
CA ILE A 187 -2.24 11.88 13.42
C ILE A 187 -1.84 10.70 14.30
#